data_AF-A0A938P0Z9-F1
#
_entry.id   AF-A0A938P0Z9-F1
#
_cell.length_a   1.000
_cell.length_b   1.000
_cell.length_c   1.000
_cell.angle_alpha   90.00
_cell.angle_beta   90.00
_cell.angle_gamma   90.00
#
_symmetry.space_group_name_H-M   'P 1'
#
loop_
_entity.id
_entity.type
_entity.pdbx_description
1 polymer ?
#
loop_
_entity_poly.entity_id
_entity_poly.type
_entity_poly.pdbx_seq_one_letter_code
_entity_poly.pdbx_strand_id
1 'polypeptide(L)'
;MKRFGFANLMFLIGLAIPLMVFAQEPTTDKITVPLTDPGRPVTLRVSLLNGSISVKGTPGKELIVEATTRLEDSRSEDQREKIGGL
;
A
#
# COMPACT_ATOMS: atom_id res chain seq x y z
N MET A 1 -0.46 -52.17 -3.67
CA MET A 1 0.27 -51.08 -4.35
C MET A 1 -0.65 -49.89 -4.63
N LYS A 2 -1.09 -49.10 -3.63
CA LYS A 2 -2.00 -47.95 -3.88
C LYS A 2 -1.83 -46.77 -2.91
N ARG A 3 -0.70 -46.67 -2.21
CA ARG A 3 -0.46 -45.66 -1.15
C ARG A 3 0.41 -44.49 -1.59
N PHE A 4 1.03 -44.58 -2.77
CA PHE A 4 1.98 -43.60 -3.28
C PHE A 4 1.37 -42.54 -4.21
N GLY A 5 0.12 -42.73 -4.68
CA GLY A 5 -0.57 -41.75 -5.53
C GLY A 5 -1.14 -40.56 -4.74
N PHE A 6 -1.57 -40.78 -3.50
CA PHE A 6 -2.17 -39.73 -2.66
C PHE A 6 -1.13 -38.74 -2.12
N ALA A 7 0.09 -39.21 -1.81
CA ALA A 7 1.18 -38.36 -1.35
C ALA A 7 1.62 -37.35 -2.43
N ASN A 8 1.62 -37.75 -3.70
CA ASN A 8 1.97 -36.88 -4.82
C ASN A 8 0.79 -35.96 -5.23
N LEU A 9 -0.45 -36.39 -4.99
CA LEU A 9 -1.66 -35.60 -5.26
C LEU A 9 -1.87 -34.46 -4.24
N MET A 10 -1.51 -34.69 -2.97
CA MET A 10 -1.48 -33.63 -1.94
C MET A 10 -0.32 -32.64 -2.14
N PHE A 11 0.80 -33.09 -2.67
CA PHE A 11 1.95 -32.23 -3.01
C PHE A 11 1.65 -31.29 -4.20
N LEU A 12 0.83 -31.74 -5.15
CA LEU A 12 0.38 -30.94 -6.29
C LEU A 12 -0.68 -29.88 -5.93
N ILE A 13 -1.48 -30.09 -4.89
CA ILE A 13 -2.50 -29.13 -4.45
C ILE A 13 -1.90 -28.06 -3.52
N GLY A 14 -0.83 -28.38 -2.77
CA GLY A 14 -0.13 -27.42 -1.91
C GLY A 14 0.84 -26.46 -2.64
N LEU A 15 1.23 -26.75 -3.88
CA LEU A 15 2.22 -25.97 -4.64
C LEU A 15 1.62 -24.82 -5.46
N ALA A 16 0.29 -24.69 -5.50
CA ALA A 16 -0.42 -23.76 -6.40
C ALA A 16 -0.95 -22.48 -5.73
N ILE A 17 -0.49 -22.14 -4.52
CA ILE A 17 -0.80 -20.85 -3.89
C ILE A 17 0.49 -20.03 -3.77
N PRO A 18 0.97 -19.38 -4.85
CA PRO A 18 1.97 -18.34 -4.69
C PRO A 18 1.29 -17.17 -3.97
N LEU A 19 1.67 -17.05 -2.70
CA LEU A 19 1.60 -15.91 -1.81
C LEU A 19 1.45 -14.57 -2.56
N MET A 20 0.20 -14.11 -2.75
CA MET A 20 -0.16 -12.71 -3.03
C MET A 20 0.15 -11.84 -1.78
N VAL A 21 1.40 -11.82 -1.30
CA VAL A 21 1.74 -11.22 0.00
C VAL A 21 2.60 -9.96 -0.09
N PHE A 22 3.03 -9.52 -1.28
CA PHE A 22 3.87 -8.32 -1.38
C PHE A 22 3.35 -7.27 -2.35
N ALA A 23 2.11 -6.86 -2.16
CA ALA A 23 1.65 -5.55 -2.58
C ALA A 23 0.96 -4.88 -1.39
N GLN A 24 1.75 -4.38 -0.43
CA GLN A 24 1.24 -3.37 0.48
C GLN A 24 1.06 -2.10 -0.35
N GLU A 25 -0.12 -1.97 -0.96
CA GLU A 25 -0.46 -0.79 -1.73
C GLU A 25 -0.46 0.40 -0.77
N PRO A 26 0.37 1.43 -1.00
CA PRO A 26 0.48 2.53 -0.06
C PRO A 26 -0.86 3.25 0.00
N THR A 27 -1.35 3.50 1.21
CA THR A 27 -2.61 4.20 1.42
C THR A 27 -2.51 5.59 0.78
N THR A 28 -3.25 5.77 -0.31
CA THR A 28 -3.23 6.97 -1.14
C THR A 28 -4.56 7.69 -1.03
N ASP A 29 -4.54 8.89 -0.44
CA ASP A 29 -5.69 9.78 -0.40
C ASP A 29 -5.70 10.65 -1.65
N LYS A 30 -6.80 10.60 -2.40
CA LYS A 30 -6.99 11.39 -3.63
C LYS A 30 -8.11 12.40 -3.45
N ILE A 31 -7.80 13.67 -3.64
CA ILE A 31 -8.73 14.78 -3.51
C ILE A 31 -8.77 15.57 -4.82
N THR A 32 -9.97 15.76 -5.36
CA THR A 32 -10.19 16.65 -6.50
C THR A 32 -10.50 18.05 -6.00
N VAL A 33 -9.70 19.02 -6.39
CA VAL A 33 -9.89 20.44 -6.04
C VAL A 33 -10.33 21.18 -7.30
N PRO A 34 -11.57 21.69 -7.35
CA PRO A 34 -12.03 22.50 -8.46
C PRO A 34 -11.38 23.88 -8.42
N LEU A 35 -10.95 24.35 -9.59
CA LEU A 35 -10.38 25.66 -9.83
C LEU A 35 -11.46 26.63 -10.31
N THR A 36 -11.53 27.78 -9.67
CA THR A 36 -12.44 28.86 -10.09
C THR A 36 -12.02 29.47 -11.43
N ASP A 37 -10.71 29.67 -11.63
CA ASP A 37 -10.13 30.16 -12.88
C ASP A 37 -8.80 29.43 -13.17
N PRO A 38 -8.76 28.50 -14.15
CA PRO A 38 -7.54 27.74 -14.47
C PRO A 38 -6.47 28.57 -15.17
N GLY A 39 -6.78 29.78 -15.65
CA GLY A 39 -5.84 30.64 -16.36
C GLY A 39 -5.01 31.55 -15.45
N ARG A 40 -5.27 31.52 -14.14
CA ARG A 40 -4.57 32.37 -13.15
C ARG A 40 -3.68 31.54 -12.23
N PRO A 41 -2.60 32.13 -11.70
CA PRO A 41 -1.83 31.48 -10.64
C PRO A 41 -2.72 31.15 -9.44
N VAL A 42 -2.60 29.92 -8.93
CA VAL A 42 -3.34 29.43 -7.77
C VAL A 42 -2.33 29.02 -6.69
N THR A 43 -2.66 29.32 -5.43
CA THR A 43 -1.87 28.89 -4.27
C THR A 43 -2.56 27.73 -3.59
N LEU A 44 -1.83 26.63 -3.37
CA LEU A 44 -2.36 25.40 -2.76
C LEU A 44 -1.61 25.16 -1.44
N ARG A 45 -2.34 25.15 -0.32
CA ARG A 45 -1.77 24.94 1.02
C ARG A 45 -2.07 23.51 1.46
N VAL A 46 -1.04 22.69 1.51
CA VAL A 46 -1.14 21.28 1.93
C VAL A 46 -0.30 21.09 3.19
N SER A 47 -0.82 20.32 4.15
CA SER A 47 -0.10 19.94 5.36
C SER A 47 -0.21 18.43 5.51
N LEU A 48 0.92 17.75 5.47
CA LEU A 48 1.02 16.31 5.63
C LEU A 48 2.01 16.00 6.74
N LEU A 49 1.63 15.05 7.59
CA LEU A 49 2.45 14.62 8.72
C LEU A 49 3.59 13.70 8.25
N ASN A 50 3.28 12.72 7.39
CA ASN A 50 4.23 11.76 6.83
C ASN A 50 3.82 11.37 5.40
N GLY A 51 4.79 10.99 4.56
CA GLY A 51 4.53 10.54 3.19
C GLY A 51 4.92 11.56 2.11
N SER A 52 4.23 11.53 0.97
CA SER A 52 4.50 12.38 -0.19
C SER A 52 3.22 13.02 -0.77
N ILE A 53 3.40 14.15 -1.46
CA ILE A 53 2.35 14.89 -2.18
C ILE A 53 2.65 14.83 -3.67
N SER A 54 1.66 14.46 -4.46
CA SER A 54 1.67 14.58 -5.91
C SER A 54 0.50 15.44 -6.37
N VAL A 55 0.80 16.45 -7.19
CA VAL A 55 -0.22 17.35 -7.76
C VAL A 55 -0.24 17.14 -9.26
N LYS A 56 -1.39 16.73 -9.79
CA LYS A 56 -1.60 16.53 -11.23
C LYS A 56 -2.57 17.58 -11.75
N GLY A 57 -2.08 18.41 -12.67
CA GLY A 57 -2.91 19.31 -13.46
C GLY A 57 -3.70 18.51 -14.49
N THR A 58 -5.00 18.75 -14.56
CA THR A 58 -5.84 18.19 -15.61
C THR A 58 -6.12 19.25 -16.68
N PRO A 59 -6.48 18.88 -17.93
CA PRO A 59 -6.91 19.85 -18.95
C PRO A 59 -8.19 20.61 -18.58
N GLY A 60 -8.93 20.14 -17.56
CA GLY A 60 -10.15 20.75 -17.08
C GLY A 60 -9.91 21.83 -16.02
N LYS A 61 -11.00 22.26 -15.37
CA LYS A 61 -10.96 23.23 -14.26
C LYS A 61 -10.66 22.56 -12.92
N GLU A 62 -9.82 21.54 -12.89
CA GLU A 62 -9.63 20.72 -11.69
C GLU A 62 -8.17 20.30 -11.52
N LEU A 63 -7.74 20.24 -10.27
CA LEU A 63 -6.48 19.65 -9.85
C LEU A 63 -6.75 18.38 -9.05
N ILE A 64 -5.94 17.36 -9.31
CA ILE A 64 -5.94 16.14 -8.53
C ILE A 64 -4.75 16.19 -7.59
N VAL A 65 -5.03 16.15 -6.29
CA VAL A 65 -4.01 16.06 -5.25
C VAL A 65 -4.03 14.63 -4.71
N GLU A 66 -2.90 13.94 -4.84
CA GLU A 66 -2.68 12.60 -4.32
C GLU A 66 -1.68 12.70 -3.16
N ALA A 67 -2.07 12.20 -1.99
CA ALA A 67 -1.22 12.09 -0.81
C ALA A 67 -0.95 10.61 -0.53
N THR A 68 0.31 10.20 -0.55
CA THR A 68 0.69 8.80 -0.35
C THR A 68 1.42 8.68 0.98
N THR A 69 0.87 7.90 1.91
CA THR A 69 1.52 7.63 3.20
C THR A 69 2.27 6.30 3.12
N ARG A 70 3.54 6.30 3.55
CA ARG A 70 4.28 5.05 3.76
C ARG A 70 4.00 4.60 5.17
N LEU A 71 3.18 3.56 5.33
CA LEU A 71 3.08 2.85 6.60
C LEU A 71 4.44 2.18 6.84
N GLU A 72 5.24 2.71 7.76
CA GLU A 72 6.36 1.95 8.31
C GLU A 72 5.76 0.79 9.09
N ASP A 73 5.88 -0.42 8.52
CA ASP A 73 5.44 -1.67 9.11
C ASP A 73 6.12 -1.79 10.48
N SER A 74 5.39 -1.43 11.54
CA SER A 74 5.86 -1.41 12.93
C SER A 74 5.93 -2.86 13.45
N ARG A 75 6.77 -3.68 12.81
CA ARG A 75 7.01 -5.09 13.11
C ARG A 75 8.49 -5.33 13.36
N SER A 76 8.95 -4.88 14.52
CA SER A 76 10.12 -5.47 15.17
C SER A 76 10.36 -4.71 16.46
N GLU A 77 9.92 -5.25 17.61
CA GLU A 77 10.68 -5.16 18.88
C GLU A 77 9.97 -5.79 20.10
N ASP A 78 8.74 -6.30 20.00
CA ASP A 78 8.05 -6.90 21.17
C ASP A 78 8.27 -8.41 21.37
N GLN A 79 9.04 -9.09 20.50
CA GLN A 79 9.23 -10.55 20.57
C GLN A 79 10.68 -10.96 20.83
N ARG A 80 11.40 -10.23 21.70
CA ARG A 80 12.69 -10.69 22.25
C ARG A 80 12.72 -10.85 23.77
N GLU A 81 11.70 -10.39 24.50
CA GLU A 81 11.67 -10.53 25.96
C GLU A 81 11.16 -11.90 26.48
N LYS A 82 10.47 -12.71 25.67
CA LYS A 82 9.86 -13.97 26.15
C LYS A 82 10.71 -15.23 26.04
N ILE A 83 11.94 -15.15 25.56
CA ILE A 83 12.83 -16.33 25.44
C ILE A 83 14.00 -16.35 26.43
N GLY A 84 14.10 -15.35 27.32
CA GLY A 84 15.20 -15.21 28.28
C GLY A 84 14.88 -15.52 29.74
N GLY A 85 13.68 -16.01 30.04
CA GLY A 85 13.25 -16.27 31.42
C GLY A 85 12.51 -17.59 31.55
N LEU A 86 13.25 -18.70 31.68
CA LEU A 86 12.92 -19.84 32.54
C LEU A 86 14.18 -20.69 32.79
#